data_AF-A0A7Y6UIG4-F1
#
_entry.id   AF-A0A7Y6UIG4-F1
#
_cell.length_a   1.000
_cell.length_b   1.000
_cell.length_c   1.000
_cell.angle_alpha   90.00
_cell.angle_beta   90.00
_cell.angle_gamma   90.00
#
_symmetry.space_group_name_H-M   'P 1'
#
loop_
_entity.id
_entity.type
_entity.pdbx_description
1 polymer ?
#
loop_
_entity_poly.entity_id
_entity_poly.type
_entity_poly.pdbx_seq_one_letter_code
_entity_poly.pdbx_strand_id
1 'polypeptide(L)'
;MTIERGPELFAKIGEAKLRAVVTDFYSRVFGDVMIGFMFEGKNRQHLIDREYEFTASFLGGDVKYTGRPMRTAHAKTPIFGGHFERRLQILRETLRDNAVDPDVQRVWIDHTLALRPQITADKGSECKDTSVVAPEATPADPEARIKLGRRNG
;
A
#
# COMPACT_ATOMS: atom_id res chain seq x y z
N MET A 1 12.13 -17.91 -15.08
CA MET A 1 11.37 -17.30 -16.20
C MET A 1 10.95 -15.92 -15.72
N THR A 2 11.57 -14.87 -16.26
CA THR A 2 11.19 -13.49 -15.96
C THR A 2 9.85 -13.25 -16.62
N ILE A 3 8.79 -13.05 -15.83
CA ILE A 3 7.49 -12.66 -16.39
C ILE A 3 7.59 -11.17 -16.71
N GLU A 4 7.80 -10.88 -17.99
CA GLU A 4 7.78 -9.52 -18.52
C GLU A 4 6.32 -9.02 -18.63
N ARG A 5 6.16 -7.71 -18.70
CA ARG A 5 4.86 -7.10 -19.01
C ARG A 5 4.54 -7.31 -20.49
N GLY A 6 3.32 -7.72 -20.83
CA GLY A 6 2.94 -7.94 -22.22
C GLY A 6 1.53 -8.53 -22.37
N PRO A 7 0.99 -8.61 -23.60
CA PRO A 7 -0.38 -9.07 -23.89
C PRO A 7 -0.73 -10.45 -23.30
N GLU A 8 0.27 -11.31 -23.12
CA GLU A 8 0.14 -12.62 -22.49
C GLU A 8 -0.33 -12.54 -21.02
N LEU A 9 0.01 -11.47 -20.32
CA LEU A 9 -0.38 -11.26 -18.94
C LEU A 9 -1.85 -10.81 -18.84
N PHE A 10 -2.30 -9.93 -19.74
CA PHE A 10 -3.72 -9.59 -19.84
C PHE A 10 -4.56 -10.82 -20.23
N ALA A 11 -4.07 -11.68 -21.13
CA ALA A 11 -4.78 -12.90 -21.53
C ALA A 11 -5.03 -13.87 -20.36
N LYS A 12 -4.16 -13.90 -19.34
CA LYS A 12 -4.34 -14.73 -18.12
C LYS A 12 -5.53 -14.31 -17.25
N ILE A 13 -5.92 -13.04 -17.28
CA ILE A 13 -7.06 -12.54 -16.50
C ILE A 13 -8.29 -12.31 -17.39
N GLY A 14 -8.10 -11.72 -18.58
CA GLY A 14 -9.18 -11.34 -19.48
C GLY A 14 -10.03 -10.16 -18.97
N GLU A 15 -10.76 -9.52 -19.88
CA GLU A 15 -11.57 -8.33 -19.57
C GLU A 15 -12.63 -8.61 -18.50
N ALA A 16 -13.45 -9.65 -18.67
CA ALA A 16 -14.59 -9.91 -17.79
C ALA A 16 -14.15 -10.13 -16.33
N LYS A 17 -13.10 -10.93 -16.12
CA LYS A 17 -12.57 -11.19 -14.77
C LYS A 17 -11.90 -9.95 -14.19
N LEU A 18 -11.15 -9.19 -14.98
CA LEU A 18 -10.56 -7.93 -14.51
C LEU A 18 -11.64 -6.94 -14.04
N ARG A 19 -12.73 -6.78 -14.80
CA ARG A 19 -13.87 -5.93 -14.40
C ARG A 19 -14.52 -6.41 -13.11
N ALA A 20 -14.72 -7.72 -12.94
CA ALA A 20 -15.27 -8.29 -11.72
C ALA A 20 -14.36 -8.03 -10.51
N VAL A 21 -13.05 -8.27 -10.66
CA VAL A 21 -12.04 -8.02 -9.62
C VAL A 21 -11.99 -6.55 -9.21
N VAL A 22 -11.97 -5.62 -10.17
CA VAL A 22 -11.94 -4.18 -9.88
C VAL A 22 -13.24 -3.71 -9.20
N THR A 23 -14.37 -4.28 -9.60
CA THR A 23 -15.67 -4.01 -8.95
C THR A 23 -15.67 -4.46 -7.48
N ASP A 24 -15.23 -5.70 -7.20
CA ASP A 24 -15.10 -6.21 -5.82
C ASP A 24 -14.11 -5.36 -5.02
N PHE A 25 -12.95 -5.07 -5.59
CA PHE A 25 -11.93 -4.23 -4.97
C PHE A 25 -12.49 -2.88 -4.50
N TYR A 26 -13.22 -2.16 -5.36
CA TYR A 26 -13.83 -0.90 -4.96
C TYR A 26 -15.01 -1.04 -4.00
N SER A 27 -15.76 -2.14 -4.06
CA SER A 27 -16.77 -2.44 -3.03
C SER A 27 -16.11 -2.50 -1.64
N ARG A 28 -14.99 -3.23 -1.53
CA ARG A 28 -14.22 -3.36 -0.28
C ARG A 28 -13.57 -2.04 0.14
N VAL A 29 -12.98 -1.29 -0.79
CA VAL A 29 -12.37 0.02 -0.50
C VAL A 29 -13.38 1.01 0.05
N PHE A 30 -14.57 1.12 -0.57
CA PHE A 30 -15.62 2.02 -0.09
C PHE A 30 -16.21 1.59 1.26
N GLY A 31 -16.23 0.27 1.54
CA GLY A 31 -16.71 -0.27 2.81
C GLY A 31 -15.64 -0.32 3.91
N ASP A 32 -14.40 0.06 3.63
CA ASP A 32 -13.31 -0.06 4.59
C ASP A 32 -13.34 1.02 5.66
N VAL A 33 -13.22 0.61 6.92
CA VAL A 33 -13.30 1.52 8.08
C VAL A 33 -12.13 2.52 8.16
N MET A 34 -10.97 2.22 7.57
CA MET A 34 -9.78 3.07 7.63
C MET A 34 -9.65 4.00 6.44
N ILE A 35 -10.10 3.61 5.25
CA ILE A 35 -9.91 4.42 4.03
C ILE A 35 -11.21 4.79 3.31
N GLY A 36 -12.34 4.16 3.65
CA GLY A 36 -13.62 4.37 2.95
C GLY A 36 -14.07 5.83 2.94
N PHE A 37 -13.86 6.56 4.05
CA PHE A 37 -14.20 7.97 4.16
C PHE A 37 -13.50 8.85 3.10
N MET A 38 -12.33 8.44 2.59
CA MET A 38 -11.60 9.17 1.54
C MET A 38 -12.31 9.13 0.18
N PHE A 39 -13.21 8.16 0.01
CA PHE A 39 -13.97 7.92 -1.21
C PHE A 39 -15.42 8.42 -1.11
N GLU A 40 -15.82 9.03 0.00
CA GLU A 40 -17.14 9.64 0.15
C GLU A 40 -17.39 10.71 -0.92
N GLY A 41 -18.60 10.69 -1.49
CA GLY A 41 -18.99 11.59 -2.59
C GLY A 41 -18.28 11.34 -3.93
N LYS A 42 -17.36 10.36 -4.03
CA LYS A 42 -16.77 9.97 -5.31
C LYS A 42 -17.73 9.09 -6.09
N ASN A 43 -17.75 9.27 -7.41
CA ASN A 43 -18.46 8.37 -8.29
C ASN A 43 -17.73 7.01 -8.34
N ARG A 44 -18.30 6.00 -7.70
CA ARG A 44 -17.73 4.64 -7.62
C ARG A 44 -17.52 4.04 -9.02
N GLN A 45 -18.52 4.14 -9.90
CA GLN A 45 -18.41 3.58 -11.24
C GLN A 45 -17.27 4.22 -12.03
N HIS A 46 -17.13 5.55 -11.93
CA HIS A 46 -16.03 6.25 -12.56
C HIS A 46 -14.66 5.74 -12.08
N LEU A 47 -14.49 5.49 -10.78
CA LEU A 47 -13.25 4.95 -10.22
C LEU A 47 -12.97 3.52 -10.70
N ILE A 48 -14.00 2.66 -10.76
CA ILE A 48 -13.93 1.32 -11.33
C ILE A 48 -13.44 1.38 -12.78
N ASP A 49 -14.03 2.26 -13.59
CA ASP A 49 -13.64 2.42 -15.00
C ASP A 49 -12.19 2.89 -15.14
N ARG A 50 -11.76 3.86 -14.30
CA ARG A 50 -10.37 4.36 -14.31
C ARG A 50 -9.36 3.26 -13.95
N GLU A 51 -9.64 2.48 -12.91
CA GLU A 51 -8.74 1.41 -12.46
C GLU A 51 -8.72 0.24 -13.45
N TYR A 52 -9.87 -0.09 -14.06
CA TYR A 52 -9.93 -1.07 -15.15
C TYR A 52 -9.03 -0.64 -16.31
N GLU A 53 -9.19 0.58 -16.82
CA GLU A 53 -8.38 1.04 -17.95
C GLU A 53 -6.90 1.10 -17.60
N PHE A 54 -6.56 1.60 -16.40
CA PHE A 54 -5.19 1.70 -15.95
C PHE A 54 -4.54 0.32 -15.90
N THR A 55 -5.23 -0.66 -15.30
CA THR A 55 -4.73 -2.01 -15.11
C THR A 55 -4.70 -2.78 -16.43
N ALA A 56 -5.76 -2.70 -17.24
CA ALA A 56 -5.82 -3.37 -18.53
C ALA A 56 -4.70 -2.90 -19.46
N SER A 57 -4.50 -1.58 -19.55
CA SER A 57 -3.41 -0.98 -20.33
C SER A 57 -2.04 -1.45 -19.83
N PHE A 58 -1.84 -1.42 -18.51
CA PHE A 58 -0.60 -1.88 -17.87
C PHE A 58 -0.29 -3.37 -18.09
N LEU A 59 -1.31 -4.23 -18.05
CA LEU A 59 -1.19 -5.67 -18.28
C LEU A 59 -1.05 -6.04 -19.77
N GLY A 60 -1.11 -5.07 -20.68
CA GLY A 60 -0.95 -5.29 -22.12
C GLY A 60 -2.24 -5.54 -22.91
N GLY A 61 -3.40 -5.24 -22.33
CA GLY A 61 -4.68 -5.23 -23.05
C GLY A 61 -4.79 -4.03 -24.00
N ASP A 62 -5.59 -4.18 -25.07
CA ASP A 62 -5.90 -3.11 -26.02
C ASP A 62 -6.91 -2.10 -25.42
N VAL A 63 -6.49 -1.45 -24.35
CA VAL A 63 -7.27 -0.46 -23.61
C VAL A 63 -6.38 0.73 -23.32
N LYS A 64 -6.87 1.92 -23.64
CA LYS A 64 -6.17 3.17 -23.33
C LYS A 64 -6.61 3.71 -21.98
N TYR A 65 -5.66 3.99 -21.09
CA TYR A 65 -5.94 4.78 -19.89
C TYR A 65 -6.24 6.24 -20.24
N THR A 66 -7.44 6.72 -19.90
CA THR A 66 -7.85 8.11 -20.14
C THR A 66 -7.98 8.93 -18.85
N GLY A 67 -7.43 8.43 -17.74
CA GLY A 67 -7.43 9.15 -16.47
C GLY A 67 -6.26 10.14 -16.32
N ARG A 68 -6.25 10.85 -15.18
CA ARG A 68 -5.17 11.80 -14.86
C ARG A 68 -3.91 11.05 -14.41
N PRO A 69 -2.70 11.60 -14.63
CA PRO A 69 -1.48 11.04 -14.06
C PRO A 69 -1.59 10.84 -12.54
N MET A 70 -0.99 9.77 -12.00
CA MET A 70 -1.15 9.38 -10.58
C MET A 70 -0.84 10.51 -9.61
N ARG A 71 0.27 11.22 -9.81
CA ARG A 71 0.64 12.39 -8.98
C ARG A 71 -0.45 13.45 -8.99
N THR A 72 -0.98 13.77 -10.16
CA THR A 72 -1.99 14.83 -10.36
C THR A 72 -3.37 14.41 -9.84
N ALA A 73 -3.73 13.13 -9.96
CA ALA A 73 -4.97 12.58 -9.45
C ALA A 73 -5.03 12.63 -7.92
N HIS A 74 -3.91 12.39 -7.24
CA HIS A 74 -3.84 12.26 -5.78
C HIS A 74 -3.30 13.51 -5.05
N ALA A 75 -2.77 14.51 -5.76
CA ALA A 75 -2.11 15.70 -5.19
C ALA A 75 -2.94 16.50 -4.16
N LYS A 76 -4.27 16.46 -4.23
CA LYS A 76 -5.15 17.25 -3.35
C LYS A 76 -5.66 16.46 -2.14
N THR A 77 -5.29 15.19 -2.00
CA THR A 77 -5.76 14.31 -0.93
C THR A 77 -4.55 13.90 -0.07
N PRO A 78 -4.54 14.21 1.24
CA PRO A 78 -3.47 13.75 2.11
C PRO A 78 -3.58 12.24 2.30
N ILE A 79 -2.69 11.50 1.63
CA ILE A 79 -2.58 10.05 1.72
C ILE A 79 -1.29 9.73 2.48
N PHE A 80 -1.43 9.19 3.69
CA PHE A 80 -0.30 8.73 4.49
C PHE A 80 0.09 7.29 4.13
N GLY A 81 1.26 6.86 4.59
CA GLY A 81 1.77 5.52 4.29
C GLY A 81 0.82 4.39 4.69
N GLY A 82 0.16 4.52 5.85
CA GLY A 82 -0.83 3.56 6.32
C GLY A 82 -2.07 3.45 5.43
N HIS A 83 -2.54 4.55 4.85
CA HIS A 83 -3.68 4.53 3.91
C HIS A 83 -3.33 3.78 2.62
N PHE A 84 -2.12 4.03 2.10
CA PHE A 84 -1.62 3.32 0.94
C PHE A 84 -1.51 1.81 1.21
N GLU A 85 -0.90 1.43 2.33
CA GLU A 85 -0.79 0.01 2.72
C GLU A 85 -2.15 -0.64 2.91
N ARG A 86 -3.13 0.06 3.50
CA ARG A 86 -4.47 -0.51 3.65
C ARG A 86 -5.13 -0.77 2.29
N ARG A 87 -5.07 0.17 1.36
CA ARG A 87 -5.57 -0.05 -0.02
C ARG A 87 -4.86 -1.23 -0.68
N LEU A 88 -3.53 -1.31 -0.53
CA LEU A 88 -2.74 -2.40 -1.09
C LEU A 88 -3.11 -3.76 -0.49
N GLN A 89 -3.37 -3.81 0.82
CA GLN A 89 -3.82 -5.02 1.50
C GLN A 89 -5.18 -5.50 0.97
N ILE A 90 -6.14 -4.58 0.79
CA ILE A 90 -7.44 -4.89 0.17
C ILE A 90 -7.24 -5.43 -1.25
N LEU A 91 -6.30 -4.88 -2.02
CA LEU A 91 -5.98 -5.39 -3.35
C LEU A 91 -5.47 -6.84 -3.28
N ARG A 92 -4.51 -7.14 -2.40
CA ARG A 92 -3.99 -8.51 -2.20
C ARG A 92 -5.11 -9.51 -1.86
N GLU A 93 -5.99 -9.14 -0.93
CA GLU A 93 -7.13 -9.96 -0.53
C GLU A 93 -8.10 -10.18 -1.70
N THR A 94 -8.43 -9.13 -2.43
CA THR A 94 -9.34 -9.20 -3.58
C THR A 94 -8.79 -10.12 -4.68
N LEU A 95 -7.51 -9.97 -5.02
CA LEU A 95 -6.84 -10.78 -6.05
C LEU A 95 -6.84 -12.27 -5.68
N ARG A 96 -6.52 -12.58 -4.42
CA ARG A 96 -6.54 -13.95 -3.89
C ARG A 96 -7.95 -14.54 -3.92
N ASP A 97 -8.94 -13.81 -3.39
CA ASP A 97 -10.31 -14.32 -3.23
C ASP A 97 -11.01 -14.52 -4.59
N ASN A 98 -10.60 -13.78 -5.62
CA ASN A 98 -11.06 -13.96 -7.00
C ASN A 98 -10.21 -14.97 -7.80
N ALA A 99 -9.30 -15.69 -7.15
CA ALA A 99 -8.41 -16.67 -7.76
C ALA A 99 -7.71 -16.14 -9.02
N VAL A 100 -7.16 -14.91 -8.97
CA VAL A 100 -6.39 -14.33 -10.07
C VAL A 100 -5.10 -15.10 -10.27
N ASP A 101 -4.63 -15.25 -11.51
CA ASP A 101 -3.38 -15.95 -11.82
C ASP A 101 -2.20 -15.36 -11.02
N PRO A 102 -1.36 -16.18 -10.36
CA PRO A 102 -0.28 -15.70 -9.48
C PRO A 102 0.69 -14.72 -10.15
N ASP A 103 0.95 -14.86 -11.46
CA ASP A 103 1.82 -13.94 -12.17
C ASP A 103 1.17 -12.56 -12.32
N VAL A 104 -0.13 -12.53 -12.60
CA VAL A 104 -0.92 -11.29 -12.65
C VAL A 104 -0.96 -10.64 -11.27
N GLN A 105 -1.14 -11.43 -10.20
CA GLN A 105 -1.12 -10.89 -8.83
C GLN A 105 0.21 -10.20 -8.52
N ARG A 106 1.33 -10.90 -8.73
CA ARG A 106 2.68 -10.37 -8.48
C ARG A 106 2.90 -9.06 -9.24
N VAL A 107 2.66 -9.07 -10.55
CA VAL A 107 2.96 -7.93 -11.42
C VAL A 107 2.08 -6.71 -11.09
N TRP A 108 0.80 -6.92 -10.77
CA TRP A 108 -0.09 -5.81 -10.38
C TRP A 108 0.28 -5.24 -8.99
N ILE A 109 0.62 -6.10 -8.02
CA ILE A 109 1.09 -5.67 -6.69
C ILE A 109 2.39 -4.86 -6.81
N ASP A 110 3.38 -5.37 -7.56
CA ASP A 110 4.67 -4.71 -7.76
C ASP A 110 4.50 -3.35 -8.45
N HIS A 111 3.61 -3.27 -9.44
CA HIS A 111 3.30 -2.01 -10.09
C HIS A 111 2.64 -1.02 -9.14
N THR A 112 1.68 -1.48 -8.33
CA THR A 112 1.02 -0.64 -7.32
C THR A 112 2.06 -0.08 -6.36
N LEU A 113 2.96 -0.91 -5.82
CA LEU A 113 4.05 -0.49 -4.95
C LEU A 113 4.96 0.57 -5.59
N ALA A 114 5.32 0.39 -6.87
CA ALA A 114 6.15 1.35 -7.60
C ALA A 114 5.49 2.74 -7.76
N LEU A 115 4.16 2.84 -7.65
CA LEU A 115 3.43 4.11 -7.70
C LEU A 115 3.40 4.85 -6.36
N ARG A 116 3.80 4.22 -5.25
CA ARG A 116 3.81 4.84 -3.91
C ARG A 116 4.40 6.26 -3.89
N PRO A 117 5.62 6.54 -4.41
CA PRO A 117 6.21 7.89 -4.37
C PRO A 117 5.46 8.94 -5.22
N GLN A 118 4.49 8.53 -6.02
CA GLN A 118 3.61 9.43 -6.76
C GLN A 118 2.31 9.71 -6.01
N ILE A 119 1.90 8.83 -5.10
CA ILE A 119 0.59 8.86 -4.41
C ILE A 119 0.73 9.41 -2.98
N THR A 120 1.83 9.09 -2.30
CA THR A 120 2.11 9.53 -0.95
C THR A 120 3.53 10.07 -0.83
N ALA A 121 3.72 11.05 0.07
CA ALA A 121 5.05 11.54 0.43
C ALA A 121 5.80 10.58 1.37
N ASP A 122 5.10 9.62 1.97
CA ASP A 122 5.66 8.66 2.91
C ASP A 122 6.22 7.44 2.17
N LYS A 123 7.54 7.24 2.26
CA LYS A 123 8.25 6.17 1.53
C LYS A 123 7.91 4.76 2.04
N GLY A 124 7.18 4.64 3.14
CA GLY A 124 6.81 3.36 3.76
C GLY A 124 7.35 3.26 5.18
N SER A 125 6.54 2.68 6.07
CA SER A 125 6.98 2.34 7.43
C SER A 125 7.91 1.13 7.36
N GLU A 126 9.15 1.35 6.93
CA GLU A 126 10.23 0.47 7.33
C GLU A 126 10.45 0.69 8.82
N CYS A 127 9.96 -0.22 9.66
CA CYS A 127 10.54 -0.41 10.98
C CYS A 127 11.98 -0.86 10.75
N LYS A 128 12.89 0.11 10.59
CA LYS A 128 14.29 -0.12 10.89
C LYS A 128 14.30 -0.40 12.37
N ASP A 129 14.46 -1.67 12.73
CA ASP A 129 14.64 -2.06 14.12
C ASP A 129 15.94 -1.42 14.61
N THR A 130 15.82 -0.17 15.08
CA THR A 130 16.83 0.50 15.89
C THR A 130 16.47 0.27 17.34
N SER A 131 16.18 -0.99 17.71
CA SER A 131 16.31 -1.42 19.10
C SER A 131 17.78 -1.32 19.45
N VAL A 132 18.10 -0.16 20.02
CA VAL A 132 19.34 0.23 20.67
C VAL A 132 19.99 -0.98 21.35
N VAL A 133 21.22 -1.30 20.96
CA VAL A 133 22.11 -2.11 21.81
C VAL A 133 22.34 -1.25 23.05
N ALA A 134 21.73 -1.65 24.17
CA ALA A 134 22.05 -1.03 25.46
C ALA A 134 23.55 -1.24 25.72
N PRO A 135 24.33 -0.19 26.04
CA PRO A 135 25.69 -0.41 26.49
C PRO A 135 25.64 -1.24 27.77
N GLU A 136 26.46 -2.30 27.79
CA GLU A 136 26.68 -3.16 28.95
C GLU A 136 26.95 -2.31 30.18
N ALA A 137 26.06 -2.36 31.16
CA ALA A 137 26.23 -1.64 32.41
C ALA A 137 27.38 -2.29 33.18
N THR A 138 28.49 -1.56 33.32
CA THR A 138 29.56 -1.91 34.26
C THR A 138 28.96 -2.11 35.65
N PRO A 139 29.28 -3.21 36.37
CA PRO A 139 28.73 -3.43 37.70
C PRO A 139 29.20 -2.31 38.64
N ALA A 140 28.26 -1.71 39.37
CA ALA A 140 28.55 -0.70 40.38
C ALA A 140 29.30 -1.32 41.56
N ASP A 141 30.36 -0.64 42.00
CA ASP A 141 31.15 -0.97 43.19
C ASP A 141 30.26 -0.91 44.46
N PRO A 142 30.10 -2.02 45.21
CA PRO A 142 29.22 -2.08 46.37
C PRO A 142 29.71 -1.26 47.58
N GLU A 143 30.90 -0.64 47.55
CA GLU A 143 31.46 0.06 48.71
C GLU A 143 31.29 1.58 48.72
N ALA A 144 30.55 2.17 47.78
CA ALA A 144 30.29 3.62 47.76
C ALA A 144 29.33 4.05 48.90
N ARG A 145 29.88 4.23 50.11
CA ARG A 145 29.16 4.68 51.31
C ARG A 145 28.61 6.11 51.12
N ILE A 146 27.29 6.23 51.12
CA ILE A 146 26.56 7.51 51.17
C ILE A 146 26.90 8.24 52.48
N LYS A 147 27.59 9.37 52.41
CA LYS A 147 27.76 10.28 53.56
C LYS A 147 26.52 11.17 53.70
N LEU A 148 25.62 10.81 54.62
CA LEU A 148 24.51 11.66 55.04
C LEU A 148 25.04 12.85 55.86
N GLY A 149 25.20 14.00 55.21
CA GLY A 149 25.49 15.26 55.90
C GLY A 149 24.26 15.76 56.65
N ARG A 150 24.27 15.65 57.99
CA ARG A 150 23.37 16.43 58.86
C ARG A 150 23.74 17.91 58.75
N ARG A 151 22.75 18.78 58.49
CA ARG A 151 22.80 20.18 58.91
C ARG A 151 21.60 20.46 59.81
N ASN A 152 21.90 20.61 61.10
CA ASN A 152 21.05 21.26 62.09
C ASN A 152 21.45 22.74 62.15
N GLY A 153 20.49 23.62 62.45
CA GLY A 153 20.72 25.01 62.87
C GLY A 153 20.21 26.02 61.87
#